data_AF-V5HJP3-F1
#
_entry.id   AF-V5HJP3-F1
#
_cell.length_a   1.000
_cell.length_b   1.000
_cell.length_c   1.000
_cell.angle_alpha   90.00
_cell.angle_beta   90.00
_cell.angle_gamma   90.00
#
_symmetry.space_group_name_H-M   'P 1'
#
loop_
_entity.id
_entity.type
_entity.pdbx_description
1 polymer ?
#
loop_
_entity_poly.entity_id
_entity_poly.type
_entity_poly.pdbx_seq_one_letter_code
_entity_poly.pdbx_strand_id
1 'polypeptide(L)'
;STAAYVNLRSTRYTTCINQVLNFRRHKLLTFWSKCFLEGFPRVLIGFRTVDDKVRSIKSYSVEEMEDLGKDHWSGKVCLSFLDKLLSFIKDCVTEDNPDVVYFFSYDIKKEKEVTCRRLSKPGEYKLLPSSYLESFTK
;
A
#
# COMPACT_ATOMS: atom_id res chain seq x y z
N SER A 1 -19.62 -5.11 6.97
CA SER A 1 -19.43 -3.72 6.52
C SER A 1 -18.33 -3.08 7.35
N THR A 2 -17.33 -2.46 6.72
CA THR A 2 -16.21 -1.77 7.40
C THR A 2 -16.50 -0.31 7.73
N ALA A 3 -17.71 0.18 7.41
CA ALA A 3 -18.10 1.58 7.55
C ALA A 3 -18.03 2.13 8.99
N ALA A 4 -18.07 1.26 10.01
CA ALA A 4 -17.94 1.65 11.41
C ALA A 4 -16.47 1.78 11.88
N TYR A 5 -15.51 1.29 11.10
CA TYR A 5 -14.10 1.31 11.47
C TYR A 5 -13.40 2.60 11.02
N VAL A 6 -12.28 2.91 11.69
CA VAL A 6 -11.45 4.08 11.41
C VAL A 6 -9.98 3.67 11.40
N ASN A 7 -9.23 4.12 10.40
CA ASN A 7 -7.79 3.93 10.34
C ASN A 7 -7.10 4.98 11.24
N LEU A 8 -6.28 4.56 12.20
CA LEU A 8 -5.54 5.48 13.08
C LEU A 8 -4.09 5.65 12.60
N ARG A 9 -3.65 6.88 12.41
CA ARG A 9 -2.28 7.22 12.00
C ARG A 9 -1.74 8.40 12.80
N SER A 10 -0.42 8.54 12.81
CA SER A 10 0.24 9.72 13.37
C SER A 10 1.31 10.25 12.43
N THR A 11 1.53 11.57 12.47
CA THR A 11 2.58 12.24 11.70
C THR A 11 3.11 13.44 12.45
N ARG A 12 4.35 13.86 12.17
CA ARG A 12 4.88 15.11 12.69
C ARG A 12 4.02 16.30 12.25
N TYR A 13 3.84 17.25 13.17
CA TYR A 13 3.14 18.51 12.94
C TYR A 13 3.83 19.31 11.84
N THR A 14 3.05 19.84 10.90
CA THR A 14 3.56 20.62 9.77
C THR A 14 3.50 22.10 10.13
N THR A 15 4.64 22.77 10.22
CA THR A 15 4.73 24.20 10.58
C THR A 15 4.94 25.11 9.37
N CYS A 16 5.46 24.60 8.26
CA CYS A 16 5.74 25.38 7.06
C CYS A 16 5.13 24.76 5.80
N ILE A 17 5.00 25.57 4.75
CA ILE A 17 4.35 25.17 3.49
C ILE A 17 5.01 23.94 2.85
N ASN A 18 6.35 23.87 2.85
CA ASN A 18 7.08 22.72 2.30
C ASN A 18 6.74 21.41 3.02
N GLN A 19 6.54 21.45 4.34
CA GLN A 19 6.13 20.27 5.11
C GLN A 19 4.68 19.86 4.78
N VAL A 20 3.78 20.83 4.55
CA VAL A 20 2.40 20.57 4.12
C VAL A 20 2.38 19.92 2.74
N LEU A 21 3.16 20.44 1.79
CA LEU A 21 3.27 19.85 0.44
C LEU A 21 3.86 18.44 0.48
N ASN A 22 4.93 18.22 1.26
CA ASN A 22 5.50 16.88 1.44
C ASN A 22 4.51 15.90 2.10
N PHE A 23 3.72 16.39 3.06
CA PHE A 23 2.66 15.59 3.67
C PHE A 23 1.62 15.17 2.63
N ARG A 24 1.10 16.11 1.84
CA ARG A 24 0.12 15.86 0.77
C ARG A 24 0.69 14.91 -0.30
N ARG A 25 1.93 15.13 -0.73
CA ARG A 25 2.57 14.34 -1.79
C ARG A 25 2.85 12.89 -1.41
N HIS A 26 3.28 12.64 -0.17
CA HIS A 26 3.82 11.32 0.20
C HIS A 26 3.00 10.59 1.26
N LYS A 27 2.73 11.25 2.40
CA LYS A 27 2.05 10.59 3.53
C LYS A 27 0.57 10.40 3.25
N LEU A 28 -0.06 11.42 2.68
CA LEU A 28 -1.48 11.38 2.38
C LEU A 28 -1.81 10.28 1.36
N LEU A 29 -0.98 10.12 0.32
CA LEU A 29 -1.10 9.00 -0.64
C LEU A 29 -1.06 7.63 0.06
N THR A 30 -0.14 7.46 1.01
CA THR A 30 0.00 6.20 1.77
C THR A 30 -1.22 5.92 2.65
N PHE A 31 -1.83 6.96 3.22
CA PHE A 31 -3.03 6.82 4.06
C PHE A 31 -4.28 6.58 3.22
N TRP A 32 -4.41 7.30 2.11
CA TRP A 32 -5.45 7.11 1.12
C TRP A 32 -5.44 5.68 0.59
N SER A 33 -4.29 5.17 0.13
CA SER A 33 -4.22 3.84 -0.48
C SER A 33 -4.62 2.73 0.50
N LYS A 34 -4.21 2.85 1.77
CA LYS A 34 -4.64 1.93 2.83
C LYS A 34 -6.13 2.00 3.07
N CYS A 35 -6.69 3.19 3.28
CA CYS A 35 -8.13 3.32 3.53
C CYS A 35 -8.96 2.82 2.34
N PHE A 36 -8.54 3.13 1.12
CA PHE A 36 -9.20 2.69 -0.10
C PHE A 36 -9.22 1.16 -0.23
N LEU A 37 -8.06 0.51 -0.08
CA LEU A 37 -7.95 -0.96 -0.24
C LEU A 37 -8.60 -1.73 0.91
N GLU A 38 -8.48 -1.24 2.14
CA GLU A 38 -9.05 -1.87 3.33
C GLU A 38 -10.55 -1.54 3.50
N GLY A 39 -11.10 -0.63 2.67
CA GLY A 39 -12.49 -0.20 2.73
C GLY A 39 -12.81 0.66 3.96
N PHE A 40 -11.84 1.35 4.55
CA PHE A 40 -12.08 2.29 5.63
C PHE A 40 -12.62 3.62 5.08
N PRO A 41 -13.72 4.17 5.63
CA PRO A 41 -14.31 5.41 5.12
C PRO A 41 -13.44 6.65 5.39
N ARG A 42 -12.55 6.57 6.40
CA ARG A 42 -11.73 7.70 6.86
C ARG A 42 -10.48 7.25 7.61
N VAL A 43 -9.52 8.17 7.68
CA VAL A 43 -8.36 8.12 8.57
C VAL A 43 -8.46 9.21 9.64
N LEU A 44 -8.13 8.87 10.88
CA LEU A 44 -7.86 9.83 11.95
C LEU A 44 -6.35 10.00 12.10
N ILE A 45 -5.85 11.22 11.94
CA ILE A 45 -4.42 11.55 11.97
C ILE A 45 -4.11 12.40 13.19
N GLY A 46 -3.31 11.85 14.10
CA GLY A 46 -2.69 12.60 15.19
C GLY A 46 -1.42 13.33 14.72
N PHE A 47 -1.43 14.66 14.76
CA PHE A 47 -0.26 15.49 14.47
C PHE A 47 0.53 15.72 15.74
N ARG A 48 1.74 15.15 15.80
CA ARG A 48 2.62 15.12 16.96
C ARG A 48 3.74 16.14 16.88
N THR A 49 4.13 16.69 18.02
CA THR A 49 5.30 17.56 18.17
C THR A 49 6.60 16.75 18.03
N VAL A 50 7.74 17.43 18.13
CA VAL A 50 9.06 16.77 18.15
C VAL A 50 9.21 15.88 19.39
N ASP A 51 8.61 16.26 20.50
CA ASP A 51 8.58 15.48 21.77
C ASP A 51 7.49 14.38 21.77
N ASP A 52 7.03 13.96 20.59
CA ASP A 52 6.03 12.90 20.38
C ASP A 52 4.67 13.08 21.07
N LYS A 53 4.34 14.29 21.51
CA LYS A 53 3.01 14.64 22.05
C LYS A 53 2.04 14.99 20.92
N VAL A 54 0.85 14.39 20.92
CA VAL A 54 -0.21 14.72 19.94
C VAL A 54 -0.75 16.11 20.26
N ARG A 55 -0.57 17.06 19.34
CA ARG A 55 -1.03 18.44 19.47
C ARG A 55 -2.43 18.64 18.89
N SER A 56 -2.76 17.93 17.81
CA SER A 56 -4.07 18.01 17.17
C SER A 56 -4.41 16.71 16.48
N ILE A 57 -5.70 16.39 16.39
CA ILE A 57 -6.21 15.25 15.65
C ILE A 57 -7.12 15.78 14.54
N LYS A 58 -6.98 15.25 13.32
CA LYS A 58 -7.90 15.56 12.21
C LYS A 58 -8.39 14.28 11.57
N SER A 59 -9.65 14.28 11.17
CA SER A 59 -10.25 13.23 10.34
C SER A 59 -10.18 13.64 8.88
N TYR A 60 -9.89 12.67 8.01
CA TYR A 60 -9.97 12.84 6.56
C TYR A 60 -10.71 11.65 5.96
N SER A 61 -11.76 11.91 5.17
CA SER A 61 -12.39 10.92 4.32
C SER A 61 -11.46 10.52 3.18
N VAL A 62 -11.77 9.40 2.51
CA VAL A 62 -11.01 8.96 1.32
C VAL A 62 -11.06 10.03 0.21
N GLU A 63 -12.23 10.63 -0.02
CA GLU A 63 -12.43 11.69 -1.01
C GLU A 63 -11.64 12.96 -0.67
N GLU A 64 -11.70 13.42 0.59
CA GLU A 64 -10.93 14.59 1.06
C GLU A 64 -9.42 14.39 0.88
N MET A 65 -8.92 13.17 1.12
CA MET A 65 -7.50 12.86 0.91
C MET A 65 -7.09 12.97 -0.56
N GLU A 66 -7.94 12.50 -1.48
CA GLU A 66 -7.69 12.59 -2.92
C GLU A 66 -7.72 14.04 -3.40
N ASP A 67 -8.71 14.83 -2.96
CA ASP A 67 -8.82 16.25 -3.28
C ASP A 67 -7.62 17.06 -2.78
N LEU A 68 -7.12 16.77 -1.57
CA LEU A 68 -5.93 17.41 -1.02
C LEU A 68 -4.64 16.97 -1.72
N GLY A 69 -4.63 15.80 -2.36
CA GLY A 69 -3.49 15.20 -3.04
C GLY A 69 -3.44 15.43 -4.54
N LYS A 70 -4.50 15.98 -5.15
CA LYS A 70 -4.71 16.04 -6.61
C LYS A 70 -3.60 16.69 -7.42
N ASP A 71 -2.85 17.64 -6.83
CA ASP A 71 -1.71 18.30 -7.49
C ASP A 71 -0.43 17.45 -7.48
N HIS A 72 -0.46 16.26 -6.88
CA HIS A 72 0.71 15.43 -6.62
C HIS A 72 0.55 13.96 -7.03
N TRP A 73 -0.65 13.41 -6.89
CA TRP A 73 -0.96 12.02 -7.23
C TRP A 73 -2.43 11.91 -7.62
N SER A 74 -2.79 10.80 -8.26
CA SER A 74 -4.14 10.52 -8.72
C SER A 74 -4.52 9.10 -8.31
N GLY A 75 -5.65 8.94 -7.61
CA GLY A 75 -6.14 7.63 -7.22
C GLY A 75 -6.38 6.73 -8.42
N LYS A 76 -6.94 7.30 -9.51
CA LYS A 76 -7.11 6.63 -10.80
C LYS A 76 -5.79 6.05 -11.36
N VAL A 77 -4.70 6.83 -11.35
CA VAL A 77 -3.39 6.35 -11.84
C VAL A 77 -2.88 5.20 -10.97
N CYS A 78 -3.00 5.30 -9.64
CA CYS A 78 -2.63 4.23 -8.73
C CYS A 78 -3.40 2.93 -9.00
N LEU A 79 -4.72 3.02 -9.22
CA LEU A 79 -5.57 1.87 -9.49
C LEU A 79 -5.34 1.27 -10.87
N SER A 80 -5.16 2.10 -11.90
CA SER A 80 -4.76 1.62 -13.23
C SER A 80 -3.41 0.89 -13.20
N PHE A 81 -2.46 1.36 -12.39
CA PHE A 81 -1.20 0.65 -12.21
C PHE A 81 -1.39 -0.68 -11.47
N LEU A 82 -2.16 -0.68 -10.38
CA LEU A 82 -2.45 -1.90 -9.62
C LEU A 82 -3.12 -2.97 -10.50
N ASP A 83 -4.10 -2.60 -11.31
CA ASP A 83 -4.78 -3.50 -12.24
C ASP A 83 -3.81 -4.14 -13.25
N LYS A 84 -2.94 -3.33 -13.87
CA LYS A 84 -1.89 -3.81 -14.77
C LYS A 84 -0.87 -4.70 -14.07
N LEU A 85 -0.50 -4.36 -12.83
CA LEU A 85 0.43 -5.16 -12.03
C LEU A 85 -0.16 -6.53 -11.70
N LEU A 86 -1.42 -6.58 -11.26
CA LEU A 86 -2.09 -7.85 -10.96
C LEU A 86 -2.27 -8.70 -12.21
N SER A 87 -2.59 -8.08 -13.36
CA SER A 87 -2.64 -8.77 -14.65
C SER A 87 -1.28 -9.35 -15.02
N PHE A 88 -0.21 -8.57 -14.90
CA PHE A 88 1.15 -9.03 -15.14
C PHE A 88 1.56 -10.20 -14.22
N ILE A 89 1.20 -10.14 -12.93
CA ILE A 89 1.43 -11.24 -11.99
C ILE A 89 0.70 -12.50 -12.46
N LYS A 90 -0.57 -12.37 -12.86
CA LYS A 90 -1.38 -13.49 -13.36
C LYS A 90 -0.80 -14.11 -14.63
N ASP A 91 -0.29 -13.29 -15.55
CA ASP A 91 0.31 -13.76 -16.79
C ASP A 91 1.66 -14.47 -16.56
N CYS A 92 2.39 -14.09 -15.50
CA CYS A 92 3.65 -14.72 -15.13
C CYS A 92 3.48 -16.05 -14.38
N VAL A 93 2.54 -16.12 -13.44
CA VAL A 93 2.37 -17.26 -12.52
C VAL A 93 1.37 -18.25 -13.13
N THR A 94 1.86 -19.10 -14.03
CA THR A 94 1.04 -20.07 -14.77
C THR A 94 1.06 -21.48 -14.18
N GLU A 95 2.02 -21.77 -13.30
CA GLU A 95 2.15 -23.07 -12.63
C GLU A 95 1.34 -23.11 -11.33
N ASP A 96 0.39 -24.05 -11.22
CA ASP A 96 -0.30 -24.36 -9.97
C ASP A 96 0.52 -25.35 -9.14
N ASN A 97 1.57 -24.83 -8.48
CA ASN A 97 2.44 -25.62 -7.62
C ASN A 97 2.95 -24.76 -6.44
N PRO A 98 2.64 -25.13 -5.17
CA PRO A 98 3.01 -24.34 -4.00
C PRO A 98 4.54 -24.29 -3.74
N ASP A 99 5.30 -25.21 -4.33
CA ASP A 99 6.76 -25.21 -4.27
C ASP A 99 7.42 -24.31 -5.32
N VAL A 100 6.67 -23.84 -6.32
CA VAL A 100 7.18 -22.91 -7.34
C VAL A 100 6.98 -21.48 -6.87
N VAL A 101 8.06 -20.70 -6.85
CA VAL A 101 8.03 -19.31 -6.41
C VAL A 101 8.51 -18.39 -7.53
N TYR A 102 7.69 -17.39 -7.84
CA TYR A 102 8.03 -16.29 -8.74
C TYR A 102 8.36 -15.05 -7.91
N PHE A 103 9.51 -14.45 -8.18
CA PHE A 103 10.00 -13.27 -7.49
C PHE A 103 9.77 -12.04 -8.36
N PHE A 104 8.92 -11.13 -7.89
CA PHE A 104 8.64 -9.85 -8.52
C PHE A 104 9.51 -8.77 -7.89
N SER A 105 10.18 -7.96 -8.71
CA SER A 105 11.06 -6.89 -8.21
C SER A 105 10.86 -5.58 -8.97
N TYR A 106 11.03 -4.47 -8.27
CA TYR A 106 10.91 -3.12 -8.82
C TYR A 106 12.05 -2.27 -8.25
N ASP A 107 12.89 -1.71 -9.12
CA ASP A 107 14.01 -0.85 -8.72
C ASP A 107 13.96 0.48 -9.46
N ILE A 108 13.50 1.51 -8.76
CA ILE A 108 13.36 2.87 -9.27
C ILE A 108 14.66 3.45 -9.86
N LYS A 109 15.84 2.94 -9.47
CA LYS A 109 17.15 3.42 -9.94
C LYS A 109 17.66 2.71 -11.20
N LYS A 110 17.17 1.50 -11.49
CA LYS A 110 17.64 0.70 -12.62
C LYS A 110 16.63 0.72 -13.76
N GLU A 111 15.45 0.18 -13.51
CA GLU A 111 14.41 -0.01 -14.52
C GLU A 111 13.08 0.39 -13.90
N LYS A 112 12.33 1.25 -14.60
CA LYS A 112 11.01 1.71 -14.14
C LYS A 112 9.90 0.69 -14.43
N GLU A 113 10.25 -0.59 -14.41
CA GLU A 113 9.36 -1.70 -14.74
C GLU A 113 9.43 -2.76 -13.63
N VAL A 114 8.34 -3.50 -13.47
CA VAL A 114 8.31 -4.63 -12.55
C VAL A 114 8.81 -5.85 -13.30
N THR A 115 9.87 -6.47 -12.81
CA THR A 115 10.44 -7.68 -13.39
C THR A 115 9.95 -8.91 -12.64
N CYS A 116 9.86 -10.04 -13.34
CA CYS A 116 9.45 -11.33 -12.79
C CYS A 116 10.51 -12.39 -13.11
N ARG A 117 10.87 -13.21 -12.12
CA ARG A 117 11.74 -14.38 -12.31
C ARG A 117 11.26 -15.57 -11.51
N ARG A 118 11.20 -16.74 -12.13
CA ARG A 118 11.00 -18.02 -11.42
C ARG A 118 12.26 -18.40 -10.66
N LEU A 119 12.14 -18.77 -9.39
CA LEU A 119 13.27 -19.18 -8.57
C LEU A 119 13.63 -20.65 -8.83
N SER A 120 14.89 -20.93 -9.13
CA SER A 120 15.38 -22.31 -9.28
C SER A 120 15.48 -23.05 -7.94
N LYS A 121 15.75 -22.32 -6.86
CA LYS A 121 15.79 -22.83 -5.47
C LYS A 121 15.06 -21.86 -4.55
N PRO A 122 13.75 -22.05 -4.35
CA PRO A 122 12.92 -21.12 -3.57
C PRO A 122 13.32 -20.98 -2.10
N GLY A 123 13.81 -22.03 -1.44
CA GLY A 123 14.33 -21.95 -0.07
C GLY A 123 13.38 -21.23 0.90
N GLU A 124 13.87 -20.19 1.56
CA GLU A 124 13.13 -19.34 2.50
C GLU A 124 11.99 -18.52 1.88
N TYR A 125 11.95 -18.39 0.55
CA TYR A 125 10.89 -17.65 -0.15
C TYR A 125 9.60 -18.47 -0.31
N LYS A 126 9.57 -19.73 0.14
CA LYS A 126 8.34 -20.51 0.22
C LYS A 126 7.45 -19.95 1.33
N LEU A 127 6.28 -19.43 0.95
CA LEU A 127 5.36 -18.75 1.87
C LEU A 127 4.31 -19.68 2.47
N LEU A 128 3.90 -20.73 1.75
CA LEU A 128 2.77 -21.59 2.13
C LEU A 128 3.26 -22.71 3.08
N PRO A 129 2.80 -22.73 4.35
CA PRO A 129 3.16 -23.79 5.29
C PRO A 129 2.50 -25.12 4.92
N SER A 130 3.13 -26.25 5.27
CA SER A 130 2.57 -27.59 5.04
C SER A 130 1.18 -27.76 5.66
N SER A 131 0.96 -27.23 6.86
CA SER A 131 -0.35 -27.29 7.54
C SER A 131 -1.48 -26.59 6.76
N TYR A 132 -1.16 -25.54 6.02
CA TYR A 132 -2.12 -24.87 5.14
C TYR A 132 -2.44 -25.76 3.95
N LEU A 133 -1.42 -26.33 3.28
CA LEU A 133 -1.59 -27.19 2.10
C LEU A 133 -2.41 -28.46 2.42
N GLU A 134 -2.13 -29.08 3.57
CA GLU A 134 -2.85 -30.27 4.07
C GLU A 134 -4.35 -30.00 4.28
N SER A 135 -4.76 -28.75 4.53
CA SER A 135 -6.17 -28.41 4.70
C SER A 135 -7.00 -28.44 3.41
N PHE A 136 -6.34 -28.38 2.24
CA PHE A 136 -6.98 -28.42 0.92
C PHE A 136 -6.91 -29.80 0.24
N THR A 137 -6.26 -30.78 0.87
CA THR A 137 -6.11 -32.15 0.33
C THR A 137 -7.19 -33.12 0.85
N LYS A 138 -8.21 -32.61 1.57
CA LYS A 138 -9.36 -33.36 2.07
C LYS A 138 -10.54 -33.36 1.12
#